data_AF-A0A9D4TUB5-F1
#
_entry.id   AF-A0A9D4TUB5-F1
#
_cell.length_a   1.000
_cell.length_b   1.000
_cell.length_c   1.000
_cell.angle_alpha   90.00
_cell.angle_beta   90.00
_cell.angle_gamma   90.00
#
_symmetry.space_group_name_H-M   'P 1'
#
loop_
_entity.id
_entity.type
_entity.pdbx_description
1 polymer ?
#
loop_
_entity_poly.entity_id
_entity_poly.type
_entity_poly.pdbx_seq_one_letter_code
_entity_poly.pdbx_strand_id
1 'polypeptide(L)'
;MPPKDAPPFQDELMKVAEALRSKGGIECRSGVLGGERVELFRAKDFVRWVQAHPEKCAPAATGAGKPLEGVELAKNLGQQLLRRRLALQVDRLNKKPMPGGKRLVKFPRKLTLLPPEQASTFAEEGFLVWLYERPTSAWTYVWTALIPLVVLGACMFPLAPNWMKVGVFYLSAGLLMFLLGMLLLRGVVAAVTWIASGRTLWLLPTILAEDVPIRQLLKPLVSFEGPSEGSSKWANHPLTRAGVAVAMGAVLYVLHSHSPGTAAITTEAGRYKDDLMDWLGLQRDGYERIGNGSAAANATAAAASAGNATAETAGPEEAAAWGADEEDVAADAAALDEDGGEDGQGFTSVSTRSTALRPCLPQSHTRNRMIPPGHVAGIRAPVAAGDTSHKEKLLRCEPYDACDPELVDDRIKCRKLLHQLNTALPYDDGAGRAAVLQDLLGSYDKEAPPWIEPPFFCDFGYNIHLGSNFYCNFNCVFLDCGPIRIGDRVLLGPAVQLYPVGHDIDPAARSGVHGLEHAKPIVIGDDVWIGGGAIVMQGITIGTGSTVAAGAVVTKDVEPYTVVAGSPARLIRRLPRPDGDKPGTASATLTAATDGTTGGGVASRGHNGAAGSQ
;
A
#
# COMPACT_ATOMS: atom_id res chain seq x y z
N MET A 1 21.98 0.87 -29.16
CA MET A 1 21.02 1.00 -30.28
C MET A 1 21.77 1.31 -31.57
N PRO A 2 21.58 0.54 -32.66
CA PRO A 2 22.11 0.92 -33.96
C PRO A 2 21.35 2.15 -34.52
N PRO A 3 22.00 2.99 -35.35
CA PRO A 3 21.38 4.19 -35.91
C PRO A 3 20.24 3.85 -36.86
N LYS A 4 19.16 4.64 -36.80
CA LYS A 4 17.87 4.46 -37.50
C LYS A 4 17.92 4.50 -39.04
N ASP A 5 19.07 4.83 -39.64
CA ASP A 5 19.14 5.24 -41.06
C ASP A 5 20.07 4.37 -41.93
N ALA A 6 20.22 3.07 -41.63
CA ALA A 6 20.99 2.18 -42.50
C ALA A 6 20.10 1.52 -43.59
N PRO A 7 20.58 1.42 -44.84
CA PRO A 7 19.78 1.05 -46.02
C PRO A 7 19.21 -0.38 -45.96
N PRO A 8 18.18 -0.71 -46.78
CA PRO A 8 17.30 -1.90 -46.68
C PRO A 8 17.98 -3.27 -46.78
N PHE A 9 19.30 -3.32 -46.94
CA PHE A 9 20.10 -4.54 -46.89
C PHE A 9 20.31 -5.08 -45.46
N GLN A 10 20.07 -4.26 -44.43
CA GLN A 10 20.12 -4.73 -43.05
C GLN A 10 19.10 -5.85 -42.77
N ASP A 11 17.95 -5.85 -43.44
CA ASP A 11 16.90 -6.84 -43.21
C ASP A 11 17.33 -8.26 -43.62
N GLU A 12 18.07 -8.43 -44.73
CA GLU A 12 18.42 -9.76 -45.23
C GLU A 12 19.53 -10.44 -44.40
N LEU A 13 20.58 -9.70 -44.01
CA LEU A 13 21.62 -10.25 -43.13
C LEU A 13 21.06 -10.55 -41.73
N MET A 14 20.08 -9.77 -41.28
CA MET A 14 19.37 -9.99 -40.02
C MET A 14 18.48 -11.23 -40.09
N LYS A 15 17.74 -11.45 -41.19
CA LYS A 15 17.00 -12.70 -41.43
C LYS A 15 17.91 -13.92 -41.41
N VAL A 16 19.13 -13.83 -41.96
CA VAL A 16 20.13 -14.90 -41.85
C VAL A 16 20.56 -15.10 -40.39
N ALA A 17 20.87 -14.02 -39.67
CA ALA A 17 21.23 -14.10 -38.25
C ALA A 17 20.10 -14.69 -37.37
N GLU A 18 18.84 -14.38 -37.68
CA GLU A 18 17.65 -14.95 -37.04
C GLU A 18 17.51 -16.43 -37.36
N ALA A 19 17.65 -16.83 -38.63
CA ALA A 19 17.60 -18.23 -39.04
C ALA A 19 18.67 -19.07 -38.34
N LEU A 20 19.88 -18.52 -38.19
CA LEU A 20 21.00 -19.13 -37.46
C LEU A 20 20.71 -19.36 -35.98
N ARG A 21 19.84 -18.56 -35.36
CA ARG A 21 19.49 -18.63 -33.92
C ARG A 21 18.13 -19.28 -33.66
N SER A 22 17.36 -19.57 -34.71
CA SER A 22 16.04 -20.21 -34.66
C SER A 22 16.11 -21.72 -34.32
N LYS A 23 14.95 -22.35 -34.12
CA LYS A 23 14.82 -23.80 -33.84
C LYS A 23 15.21 -24.58 -35.12
N GLY A 24 16.45 -25.07 -35.17
CA GLY A 24 17.07 -25.67 -36.38
C GLY A 24 18.34 -24.94 -36.87
N GLY A 25 18.76 -23.88 -36.17
CA GLY A 25 20.01 -23.16 -36.40
C GLY A 25 21.25 -23.83 -35.78
N ILE A 26 22.29 -23.04 -35.54
CA ILE A 26 23.58 -23.50 -35.01
C ILE A 26 23.50 -23.72 -33.50
N GLU A 27 24.19 -24.75 -33.00
CA GLU A 27 24.37 -24.98 -31.56
C GLU A 27 25.14 -23.81 -30.91
N CYS A 28 24.40 -22.99 -30.16
CA CYS A 28 24.97 -21.90 -29.35
C CYS A 28 25.18 -22.35 -27.90
N ARG A 29 26.28 -21.92 -27.28
CA ARG A 29 26.61 -22.20 -25.87
C ARG A 29 26.96 -20.90 -25.14
N SER A 30 26.72 -20.85 -23.84
CA SER A 30 27.12 -19.70 -23.01
C SER A 30 28.60 -19.78 -22.64
N GLY A 31 29.31 -18.66 -22.76
CA GLY A 31 30.67 -18.45 -22.28
C GLY A 31 30.81 -17.13 -21.51
N VAL A 32 32.04 -16.82 -21.10
CA VAL A 32 32.40 -15.60 -20.37
C VAL A 32 33.49 -14.86 -21.15
N LEU A 33 33.25 -13.59 -21.47
CA LEU A 33 34.17 -12.68 -22.14
C LEU A 33 34.27 -11.40 -21.31
N GLY A 34 35.46 -11.06 -20.82
CA GLY A 34 35.66 -9.83 -20.03
C GLY A 34 34.84 -9.75 -18.73
N GLY A 35 34.42 -10.88 -18.16
CA GLY A 35 33.55 -10.95 -16.98
C GLY A 35 32.05 -11.03 -17.29
N GLU A 36 31.64 -10.75 -18.54
CA GLU A 36 30.23 -10.80 -18.96
C GLU A 36 29.87 -12.14 -19.61
N ARG A 37 28.62 -12.56 -19.43
CA ARG A 37 28.09 -13.78 -20.04
C ARG A 37 27.71 -13.50 -21.49
N VAL A 38 28.24 -14.29 -22.40
CA VAL A 38 28.00 -14.15 -23.84
C VAL A 38 27.54 -15.46 -24.48
N GLU A 39 26.74 -15.39 -25.55
CA GLU A 39 26.42 -16.55 -26.38
C GLU A 39 27.47 -16.72 -27.48
N LEU A 40 28.08 -17.91 -27.57
CA LEU A 40 29.09 -18.25 -28.56
C LEU A 40 28.69 -19.44 -29.42
N PHE A 41 29.18 -19.45 -30.66
CA PHE A 41 29.06 -20.56 -31.60
C PHE A 41 30.38 -20.80 -32.34
N ARG A 42 30.54 -21.97 -32.95
CA ARG A 42 31.76 -22.34 -33.68
C ARG A 42 31.69 -21.83 -35.11
N ALA A 43 32.75 -21.18 -35.57
CA ALA A 43 32.88 -20.72 -36.96
C ALA A 43 32.70 -21.89 -37.95
N LYS A 44 33.24 -23.06 -37.62
CA LYS A 44 33.09 -24.29 -38.41
C LYS A 44 31.66 -24.80 -38.53
N ASP A 45 30.86 -24.71 -37.45
CA ASP A 45 29.45 -25.10 -37.51
C ASP A 45 28.65 -24.10 -38.35
N PHE A 46 29.06 -22.81 -38.34
CA PHE A 46 28.50 -21.79 -39.21
C PHE A 46 28.76 -22.05 -40.69
N VAL A 47 29.99 -22.38 -41.06
CA VAL A 47 30.31 -22.76 -42.45
C VAL A 47 29.48 -23.96 -42.89
N ARG A 48 29.34 -24.99 -42.05
CA ARG A 48 28.51 -26.17 -42.34
C ARG A 48 27.03 -25.84 -42.50
N TRP A 49 26.50 -24.95 -41.66
CA TRP A 49 25.10 -24.57 -41.72
C TRP A 49 24.77 -23.78 -42.99
N VAL A 50 25.64 -22.84 -43.38
CA VAL A 50 25.51 -22.05 -44.62
C VAL A 50 25.57 -22.97 -45.85
N GLN A 51 26.43 -23.98 -45.84
CA GLN A 51 26.50 -24.98 -46.90
C GLN A 51 25.25 -25.85 -47.01
N ALA A 52 24.62 -26.16 -45.87
CA ALA A 52 23.40 -26.98 -45.83
C ALA A 52 22.13 -26.19 -46.19
N HIS A 53 22.16 -24.85 -46.08
CA HIS A 53 21.01 -23.97 -46.31
C HIS A 53 21.35 -22.76 -47.20
N PRO A 54 21.88 -22.97 -48.41
CA PRO A 54 22.25 -21.89 -49.32
C PRO A 54 21.06 -20.99 -49.69
N GLU A 55 19.85 -21.55 -49.73
CA GLU A 55 18.60 -20.86 -50.06
C GLU A 55 18.24 -19.73 -49.09
N LYS A 56 18.61 -19.87 -47.81
CA LYS A 56 18.37 -18.85 -46.77
C LYS A 56 19.44 -17.77 -46.77
N CYS A 57 20.60 -18.03 -47.37
CA CYS A 57 21.81 -17.23 -47.27
C CYS A 57 22.08 -16.39 -48.54
N ALA A 58 21.60 -16.85 -49.69
CA ALA A 58 21.79 -16.21 -50.99
C ALA A 58 21.33 -14.74 -51.06
N PRO A 59 20.19 -14.31 -50.46
CA PRO A 59 19.73 -12.92 -50.54
C PRO A 59 20.66 -11.93 -49.82
N ALA A 60 21.36 -12.38 -48.78
CA ALA A 60 22.27 -11.58 -47.96
C ALA A 60 23.70 -11.55 -48.50
N ALA A 61 24.00 -12.31 -49.56
CA ALA A 61 25.32 -12.38 -50.16
C ALA A 61 25.48 -11.35 -51.30
N THR A 62 25.69 -10.08 -50.97
CA THR A 62 26.09 -9.09 -51.97
C THR A 62 27.61 -9.01 -52.07
N GLY A 63 28.14 -9.60 -53.15
CA GLY A 63 29.53 -9.47 -53.55
C GLY A 63 29.68 -9.74 -55.04
N ALA A 64 29.86 -8.67 -55.82
CA ALA A 64 30.38 -8.64 -57.19
C ALA A 64 29.96 -9.81 -58.13
N GLY A 65 28.75 -9.74 -58.70
CA GLY A 65 28.43 -10.27 -60.03
C GLY A 65 28.49 -11.78 -60.29
N LYS A 66 28.90 -12.60 -59.33
CA LYS A 66 28.86 -14.07 -59.42
C LYS A 66 28.14 -14.67 -58.19
N PRO A 67 27.26 -15.67 -58.36
CA PRO A 67 26.70 -16.39 -57.24
C PRO A 67 27.84 -17.08 -56.48
N LEU A 68 28.07 -16.66 -55.23
CA LEU A 68 29.03 -17.29 -54.35
C LEU A 68 28.43 -18.60 -53.84
N GLU A 69 29.16 -19.71 -53.97
CA GLU A 69 28.68 -21.03 -53.55
C GLU A 69 29.56 -21.64 -52.46
N GLY A 70 28.95 -22.47 -51.61
CA GLY A 70 29.66 -23.28 -50.62
C GLY A 70 30.43 -22.49 -49.57
N VAL A 71 31.76 -22.70 -49.50
CA VAL A 71 32.64 -22.12 -48.47
C VAL A 71 32.83 -20.61 -48.65
N GLU A 72 32.84 -20.14 -49.89
CA GLU A 72 33.11 -18.73 -50.21
C GLU A 72 31.94 -17.83 -49.81
N LEU A 73 30.72 -18.35 -49.95
CA LEU A 73 29.49 -17.76 -49.42
C LEU A 73 29.57 -17.59 -47.90
N ALA A 74 29.99 -18.64 -47.18
CA ALA A 74 30.12 -18.60 -45.73
C ALA A 74 31.18 -17.58 -45.27
N LYS A 75 32.32 -17.49 -45.96
CA LYS A 75 33.36 -16.48 -45.66
C LYS A 75 32.84 -15.06 -45.84
N ASN A 76 32.13 -14.80 -46.94
CA ASN A 76 31.56 -13.48 -47.21
C ASN A 76 30.55 -13.09 -46.13
N LEU A 77 29.61 -13.97 -45.81
CA LEU A 77 28.61 -13.75 -44.76
C LEU A 77 29.24 -13.58 -43.38
N GLY A 78 30.21 -14.42 -43.03
CA GLY A 78 30.97 -14.28 -41.79
C GLY A 78 31.68 -12.93 -41.69
N GLN A 79 32.29 -12.47 -42.78
CA GLN A 79 32.93 -11.16 -42.84
C GLN A 79 31.91 -10.02 -42.75
N GLN A 80 30.71 -10.17 -43.33
CA GLN A 80 29.63 -9.19 -43.20
C GLN A 80 29.10 -9.09 -41.75
N LEU A 81 28.96 -10.23 -41.05
CA LEU A 81 28.55 -10.28 -39.64
C LEU A 81 29.55 -9.53 -38.74
N LEU A 82 30.85 -9.69 -38.98
CA LEU A 82 31.90 -8.96 -38.25
C LEU A 82 31.90 -7.47 -38.56
N ARG A 83 31.88 -7.10 -39.85
CA ARG A 83 31.89 -5.68 -40.29
C ARG A 83 30.69 -4.90 -39.76
N ARG A 84 29.52 -5.54 -39.67
CA ARG A 84 28.28 -4.92 -39.15
C ARG A 84 28.14 -5.01 -37.63
N ARG A 85 29.15 -5.55 -36.92
CA ARG A 85 29.15 -5.76 -35.46
C ARG A 85 27.96 -6.59 -34.95
N LEU A 86 27.48 -7.54 -35.75
CA LEU A 86 26.45 -8.51 -35.32
C LEU A 86 27.08 -9.67 -34.54
N ALA A 87 28.33 -10.00 -34.87
CA ALA A 87 29.14 -10.96 -34.13
C ALA A 87 30.58 -10.45 -33.96
N LEU A 88 31.30 -11.03 -33.00
CA LEU A 88 32.70 -10.74 -32.72
C LEU A 88 33.53 -12.02 -32.76
N GLN A 89 34.65 -12.02 -33.48
CA GLN A 89 35.58 -13.14 -33.51
C GLN A 89 36.40 -13.15 -32.20
N VAL A 90 36.38 -14.29 -31.50
CA VAL A 90 37.07 -14.47 -30.22
C VAL A 90 37.83 -15.80 -30.20
N ASP A 91 38.79 -15.91 -29.28
CA ASP A 91 39.55 -17.13 -29.04
C ASP A 91 39.41 -17.62 -27.59
N ARG A 92 39.79 -18.87 -27.36
CA ARG A 92 39.83 -19.46 -26.02
C ARG A 92 40.94 -18.82 -25.19
N LEU A 93 40.65 -18.46 -23.94
CA LEU A 93 41.64 -17.95 -22.98
C LEU A 93 42.78 -18.95 -22.78
N ASN A 94 42.44 -20.24 -22.62
CA ASN A 94 43.39 -21.31 -22.43
C ASN A 94 43.70 -22.02 -23.76
N LYS A 95 44.86 -21.71 -24.35
CA LYS A 95 45.33 -22.28 -25.63
C LYS A 95 45.94 -23.68 -25.50
N LYS A 96 46.28 -24.11 -24.27
CA LYS A 96 46.81 -25.45 -23.97
C LYS A 96 45.74 -26.33 -23.27
N PRO A 97 45.75 -27.66 -23.49
CA PRO A 97 44.93 -28.58 -22.71
C PRO A 97 45.25 -28.48 -21.22
N MET A 98 44.25 -28.73 -20.35
CA MET A 98 44.48 -28.85 -18.90
C MET A 98 45.43 -30.02 -18.59
N PRO A 99 46.19 -29.97 -17.49
CA PRO A 99 47.04 -31.09 -17.05
C PRO A 99 46.21 -32.37 -16.96
N GLY A 100 46.59 -33.41 -17.71
CA GLY A 100 45.88 -34.71 -17.79
C GLY A 100 44.88 -34.84 -18.95
N GLY A 101 44.57 -33.77 -19.69
CA GLY A 101 43.70 -33.81 -20.87
C GLY A 101 44.48 -33.89 -22.19
N LYS A 102 44.12 -34.84 -23.06
CA LYS A 102 44.75 -34.96 -24.40
C LYS A 102 44.14 -34.02 -25.47
N ARG A 103 42.94 -33.47 -25.24
CA ARG A 103 42.22 -32.64 -26.22
C ARG A 103 41.68 -31.37 -25.57
N LEU A 104 41.65 -30.29 -26.35
CA LEU A 104 41.05 -29.03 -25.96
C LEU A 104 39.52 -29.17 -25.85
N VAL A 105 38.92 -28.41 -24.94
CA VAL A 105 37.46 -28.39 -24.77
C VAL A 105 36.78 -27.88 -26.04
N LYS A 106 35.72 -28.57 -26.48
CA LYS A 106 34.96 -28.28 -27.70
C LYS A 106 34.33 -26.88 -27.70
N PHE A 107 33.84 -26.44 -26.53
CA PHE A 107 33.32 -25.09 -26.28
C PHE A 107 33.99 -24.52 -25.03
N PRO A 108 34.87 -23.51 -25.15
CA PRO A 108 35.56 -22.90 -24.01
C PRO A 108 34.59 -22.06 -23.16
N ARG A 109 34.70 -22.15 -21.84
CA ARG A 109 33.91 -21.32 -20.91
C ARG A 109 34.46 -19.90 -20.75
N LYS A 110 35.78 -19.72 -20.85
CA LYS A 110 36.47 -18.42 -20.74
C LYS A 110 37.07 -18.05 -22.08
N LEU A 111 36.75 -16.85 -22.56
CA LEU A 111 37.12 -16.30 -23.86
C LEU A 111 38.03 -15.08 -23.68
N THR A 112 38.81 -14.81 -24.72
CA THR A 112 39.65 -13.62 -24.83
C THR A 112 39.39 -12.90 -26.14
N LEU A 113 39.42 -11.56 -26.07
CA LEU A 113 39.40 -10.71 -27.25
C LEU A 113 40.66 -10.96 -28.08
N LEU A 114 40.48 -11.11 -29.39
CA LEU A 114 41.59 -11.11 -30.33
C LEU A 114 42.07 -9.66 -30.57
N PRO A 115 43.35 -9.46 -30.94
CA PRO A 115 43.82 -8.16 -31.42
C PRO A 115 42.90 -7.62 -32.53
N PRO A 116 42.67 -6.30 -32.62
CA PRO A 116 41.66 -5.72 -33.52
C PRO A 116 41.85 -6.09 -35.01
N GLU A 117 43.08 -6.31 -35.46
CA GLU A 117 43.39 -6.78 -36.81
C GLU A 117 42.90 -8.21 -37.08
N GLN A 118 42.97 -9.09 -36.08
CA GLN A 118 42.52 -10.48 -36.16
C GLN A 118 41.03 -10.62 -35.85
N ALA A 119 40.50 -9.79 -34.94
CA ALA A 119 39.08 -9.80 -34.57
C ALA A 119 38.16 -9.30 -35.71
N SER A 120 38.70 -8.48 -36.62
CA SER A 120 37.98 -7.93 -37.78
C SER A 120 37.96 -8.84 -39.01
N THR A 121 38.68 -9.97 -38.98
CA THR A 121 38.77 -10.92 -40.09
C THR A 121 38.11 -12.24 -39.72
N PHE A 122 37.22 -12.74 -40.58
CA PHE A 122 36.55 -14.02 -40.35
C PHE A 122 37.53 -15.19 -40.48
N ALA A 123 37.66 -15.99 -39.42
CA ALA A 123 38.45 -17.21 -39.40
C ALA A 123 37.55 -18.44 -39.21
N GLU A 124 37.72 -19.44 -40.08
CA GLU A 124 36.96 -20.71 -40.05
C GLU A 124 37.23 -21.54 -38.78
N GLU A 125 38.44 -21.41 -38.25
CA GLU A 125 38.88 -22.05 -37.02
C GLU A 125 38.85 -21.00 -35.91
N GLY A 126 37.82 -21.07 -35.05
CA GLY A 126 37.59 -20.09 -34.00
C GLY A 126 36.16 -20.10 -33.45
N PHE A 127 35.87 -19.12 -32.60
CA PHE A 127 34.55 -18.91 -32.03
C PHE A 127 34.05 -17.51 -32.36
N LEU A 128 32.75 -17.42 -32.62
CA LEU A 128 32.07 -16.15 -32.76
C LEU A 128 31.14 -15.95 -31.56
N VAL A 129 31.15 -14.74 -31.03
CA VAL A 129 30.24 -14.27 -29.99
C VAL A 129 29.18 -13.39 -30.64
N TRP A 130 27.92 -13.64 -30.32
CA TRP A 130 26.83 -12.76 -30.74
C TRP A 130 26.88 -11.44 -29.97
N LEU A 131 26.91 -10.32 -30.70
CA LEU A 131 26.71 -8.97 -30.15
C LEU A 131 25.27 -8.48 -30.38
N TYR A 132 24.59 -9.09 -31.34
CA TYR A 132 23.19 -8.85 -31.63
C TYR A 132 22.28 -9.58 -30.62
N GLU A 133 21.27 -8.89 -30.09
CA GLU A 133 20.24 -9.46 -29.24
C GLU A 133 19.18 -10.20 -30.07
N ARG A 134 18.61 -11.28 -29.54
CA ARG A 134 17.53 -11.99 -30.27
C ARG A 134 16.28 -11.09 -30.30
N PRO A 135 15.58 -10.99 -31.44
CA PRO A 135 14.26 -10.38 -31.43
C PRO A 135 13.37 -11.20 -30.51
N THR A 136 12.86 -10.54 -29.48
CA THR A 136 11.91 -11.12 -28.53
C THR A 136 10.65 -11.52 -29.28
N SER A 137 10.10 -12.69 -28.95
CA SER A 137 8.85 -13.14 -29.58
C SER A 137 7.75 -12.12 -29.29
N ALA A 138 6.88 -11.85 -30.27
CA ALA A 138 5.68 -11.04 -30.06
C ALA A 138 4.86 -11.54 -28.85
N TRP A 139 4.84 -12.86 -28.63
CA TRP A 139 4.23 -13.48 -27.45
C TRP A 139 4.88 -13.06 -26.14
N THR A 140 6.19 -12.84 -26.10
CA THR A 140 6.88 -12.34 -24.91
C THR A 140 6.30 -10.98 -24.51
N TYR A 141 6.11 -10.06 -25.47
CA TYR A 141 5.51 -8.75 -25.20
C TYR A 141 4.08 -8.86 -24.68
N VAL A 142 3.28 -9.75 -25.29
CA VAL A 142 1.91 -10.04 -24.84
C VAL A 142 1.91 -10.54 -23.39
N TRP A 143 2.73 -11.53 -23.05
CA TRP A 143 2.81 -12.04 -21.68
C TRP A 143 3.34 -11.00 -20.69
N THR A 144 4.36 -10.21 -21.06
CA THR A 144 4.89 -9.15 -20.19
C THR A 144 3.90 -8.04 -19.93
N ALA A 145 2.96 -7.77 -20.84
CA ALA A 145 1.88 -6.82 -20.63
C ALA A 145 0.69 -7.45 -19.87
N LEU A 146 0.36 -8.70 -20.18
CA LEU A 146 -0.77 -9.42 -19.59
C LEU A 146 -0.54 -9.75 -18.11
N ILE A 147 0.67 -10.15 -17.72
CA ILE A 147 0.97 -10.55 -16.33
C ILE A 147 0.72 -9.39 -15.34
N PRO A 148 1.27 -8.17 -15.54
CA PRO A 148 0.96 -7.04 -14.67
C PRO A 148 -0.52 -6.67 -14.65
N LEU A 149 -1.21 -6.76 -15.79
CA LEU A 149 -2.65 -6.47 -15.87
C LEU A 149 -3.49 -7.49 -15.11
N VAL A 150 -3.13 -8.78 -15.16
CA VAL A 150 -3.80 -9.84 -14.39
C VAL A 150 -3.54 -9.66 -12.89
N VAL A 151 -2.30 -9.34 -12.50
CA VAL A 151 -1.95 -9.06 -11.09
C VAL A 151 -2.68 -7.82 -10.59
N LEU A 152 -2.70 -6.74 -11.36
CA LEU A 152 -3.40 -5.50 -11.03
C LEU A 152 -4.92 -5.72 -10.97
N GLY A 153 -5.49 -6.51 -11.90
CA GLY A 153 -6.88 -6.91 -11.87
C GLY A 153 -7.25 -7.74 -10.63
N ALA A 154 -6.37 -8.64 -10.20
CA ALA A 154 -6.55 -9.40 -8.96
C ALA A 154 -6.49 -8.52 -7.71
N CYS A 155 -5.67 -7.47 -7.72
CA CYS A 155 -5.50 -6.55 -6.60
C CYS A 155 -6.56 -5.43 -6.55
N MET A 156 -7.04 -4.92 -7.69
CA MET A 156 -7.86 -3.70 -7.76
C MET A 156 -9.38 -3.92 -7.80
N PHE A 157 -9.88 -5.17 -7.83
CA PHE A 157 -11.32 -5.41 -7.97
C PHE A 157 -11.98 -5.99 -6.69
N PRO A 158 -13.20 -5.54 -6.34
CA PRO A 158 -14.02 -6.17 -5.29
C PRO A 158 -14.53 -7.57 -5.65
N LEU A 159 -14.30 -8.06 -6.87
CA LEU A 159 -14.71 -9.40 -7.35
C LEU A 159 -13.68 -10.51 -7.09
N ALA A 160 -12.42 -10.18 -6.83
CA ALA A 160 -11.41 -11.20 -6.56
C ALA A 160 -11.53 -11.71 -5.11
N PRO A 161 -11.66 -13.03 -4.89
CA PRO A 161 -11.83 -13.58 -3.55
C PRO A 161 -10.59 -13.35 -2.68
N ASN A 162 -10.78 -13.12 -1.37
CA ASN A 162 -9.71 -12.73 -0.44
C ASN A 162 -8.52 -13.71 -0.45
N TRP A 163 -8.77 -15.02 -0.64
CA TRP A 163 -7.70 -16.02 -0.73
C TRP A 163 -6.73 -15.76 -1.89
N MET A 164 -7.22 -15.20 -3.01
CA MET A 164 -6.40 -14.88 -4.18
C MET A 164 -5.47 -13.70 -3.88
N LYS A 165 -5.98 -12.68 -3.20
CA LYS A 165 -5.20 -11.49 -2.80
C LYS A 165 -4.14 -11.87 -1.75
N VAL A 166 -4.51 -12.70 -0.77
CA VAL A 166 -3.59 -13.30 0.20
C VAL A 166 -2.51 -14.13 -0.52
N GLY A 167 -2.90 -14.91 -1.52
CA GLY A 167 -1.98 -15.68 -2.35
C GLY A 167 -0.97 -14.81 -3.09
N VAL A 168 -1.42 -13.72 -3.72
CA VAL A 168 -0.53 -12.75 -4.40
C VAL A 168 0.43 -12.09 -3.42
N PHE A 169 -0.06 -11.69 -2.23
CA PHE A 169 0.78 -11.12 -1.18
C PHE A 169 1.90 -12.09 -0.77
N TYR A 170 1.56 -13.32 -0.36
CA TYR A 170 2.57 -14.30 0.06
C TYR A 170 3.49 -14.74 -1.07
N LEU A 171 3.00 -14.83 -2.31
CA LEU A 171 3.84 -15.14 -3.46
C LEU A 171 4.88 -14.05 -3.70
N SER A 172 4.46 -12.77 -3.63
CA SER A 172 5.35 -11.62 -3.82
C SER A 172 6.38 -11.48 -2.69
N ALA A 173 5.93 -11.58 -1.43
CA ALA A 173 6.81 -11.55 -0.26
C ALA A 173 7.78 -12.74 -0.25
N GLY A 174 7.29 -13.94 -0.59
CA GLY A 174 8.10 -15.15 -0.70
C GLY A 174 9.16 -15.03 -1.80
N LEU A 175 8.79 -14.52 -2.98
CA LEU A 175 9.74 -14.27 -4.06
C LEU A 175 10.80 -13.24 -3.67
N LEU A 176 10.40 -12.15 -3.01
CA LEU A 176 11.32 -11.12 -2.51
C LEU A 176 12.29 -11.70 -1.47
N MET A 177 11.79 -12.43 -0.48
CA MET A 177 12.62 -13.07 0.55
C MET A 177 13.57 -14.11 -0.04
N PHE A 178 13.11 -14.88 -1.03
CA PHE A 178 13.96 -15.80 -1.77
C PHE A 178 15.09 -15.09 -2.50
N LEU A 179 14.79 -14.00 -3.22
CA LEU A 179 15.81 -13.20 -3.93
C LEU A 179 16.81 -12.55 -2.97
N LEU A 180 16.33 -11.97 -1.86
CA LEU A 180 17.19 -11.40 -0.81
C LEU A 180 18.07 -12.47 -0.17
N GLY A 181 17.50 -13.64 0.14
CA GLY A 181 18.25 -14.78 0.67
C GLY A 181 19.34 -15.27 -0.28
N MET A 182 19.04 -15.35 -1.59
CA MET A 182 20.03 -15.69 -2.61
C MET A 182 21.16 -14.64 -2.70
N LEU A 183 20.83 -13.35 -2.62
CA LEU A 183 21.81 -12.26 -2.63
C LEU A 183 22.70 -12.30 -1.37
N LEU A 184 22.11 -12.56 -0.20
CA LEU A 184 22.84 -12.70 1.06
C LEU A 184 23.79 -13.90 1.00
N LEU A 185 23.29 -15.08 0.62
CA LEU A 185 24.10 -16.29 0.47
C LEU A 185 25.27 -16.05 -0.49
N ARG A 186 25.01 -15.40 -1.62
CA ARG A 186 26.04 -15.00 -2.58
C ARG A 186 27.10 -14.09 -1.95
N GLY A 187 26.68 -13.06 -1.21
CA GLY A 187 27.58 -12.15 -0.51
C GLY A 187 28.47 -12.87 0.49
N VAL A 188 27.89 -13.78 1.28
CA VAL A 188 28.62 -14.59 2.27
C VAL A 188 29.65 -15.50 1.58
N VAL A 189 29.25 -16.25 0.54
CA VAL A 189 30.16 -17.14 -0.20
C VAL A 189 31.30 -16.36 -0.83
N ALA A 190 31.02 -15.18 -1.43
CA ALA A 190 32.04 -14.32 -1.99
C ALA A 190 33.01 -13.79 -0.92
N ALA A 191 32.50 -13.34 0.23
CA ALA A 191 33.31 -12.83 1.34
C ALA A 191 34.22 -13.92 1.92
N VAL A 192 33.67 -15.11 2.22
CA VAL A 192 34.42 -16.24 2.77
C VAL A 192 35.52 -16.70 1.81
N THR A 193 35.20 -16.84 0.52
CA THR A 193 36.18 -17.28 -0.47
C THR A 193 37.26 -16.24 -0.72
N TRP A 194 36.94 -14.96 -0.69
CA TRP A 194 37.92 -13.89 -0.78
C TRP A 194 38.81 -13.82 0.47
N ILE A 195 38.25 -13.94 1.68
CA ILE A 195 39.02 -13.99 2.93
C ILE A 195 39.95 -15.21 2.97
N ALA A 196 39.51 -16.38 2.47
CA ALA A 196 40.31 -17.61 2.50
C ALA A 196 41.35 -17.72 1.38
N SER A 197 40.99 -17.35 0.14
CA SER A 197 41.82 -17.61 -1.05
C SER A 197 42.29 -16.36 -1.81
N GLY A 198 41.76 -15.17 -1.49
CA GLY A 198 42.03 -13.93 -2.25
C GLY A 198 41.42 -13.94 -3.65
N ARG A 199 40.56 -14.93 -3.92
CA ARG A 199 39.79 -15.07 -5.15
C ARG A 199 38.31 -14.96 -4.80
N THR A 200 37.55 -14.31 -5.65
CA THR A 200 36.10 -14.24 -5.49
C THR A 200 35.47 -15.46 -6.18
N LEU A 201 34.74 -16.26 -5.40
CA LEU A 201 33.85 -17.27 -5.95
C LEU A 201 32.53 -16.63 -6.29
N TRP A 202 32.23 -16.57 -7.59
CA TRP A 202 30.88 -16.24 -8.04
C TRP A 202 30.01 -17.49 -7.95
N LEU A 203 29.00 -17.45 -7.09
CA LEU A 203 28.02 -18.52 -6.92
C LEU A 203 26.60 -17.92 -6.92
N LEU A 204 25.85 -18.16 -8.00
CA LEU A 204 24.43 -17.81 -8.13
C LEU A 204 24.11 -16.31 -7.88
N PRO A 205 22.86 -15.90 -8.11
CA PRO A 205 22.27 -15.71 -9.43
C PRO A 205 22.79 -14.46 -10.16
N THR A 206 22.78 -14.50 -11.49
CA THR A 206 23.13 -13.37 -12.37
C THR A 206 21.96 -12.38 -12.48
N ILE A 207 21.43 -11.89 -11.36
CA ILE A 207 20.23 -11.01 -11.31
C ILE A 207 20.42 -9.70 -12.10
N LEU A 208 21.66 -9.26 -12.27
CA LEU A 208 22.01 -8.03 -13.01
C LEU A 208 22.15 -8.23 -14.52
N ALA A 209 21.99 -9.45 -15.04
CA ALA A 209 21.94 -9.67 -16.47
C ALA A 209 20.49 -9.52 -16.95
N GLU A 210 20.15 -8.31 -17.37
CA GLU A 210 18.79 -7.90 -17.78
C GLU A 210 18.25 -8.73 -18.96
N ASP A 211 19.13 -9.31 -19.77
CA ASP A 211 18.77 -9.97 -21.04
C ASP A 211 18.70 -11.50 -20.97
N VAL A 212 18.77 -12.08 -19.77
CA VAL A 212 18.87 -13.53 -19.59
C VAL A 212 17.52 -14.10 -19.14
N PRO A 213 16.98 -15.16 -19.78
CA PRO A 213 15.71 -15.75 -19.34
C PRO A 213 15.85 -16.35 -17.93
N ILE A 214 14.76 -16.33 -17.15
CA ILE A 214 14.70 -16.78 -15.74
C ILE A 214 15.35 -18.17 -15.52
N ARG A 215 15.13 -19.11 -16.44
CA ARG A 215 15.76 -20.46 -16.37
C ARG A 215 17.29 -20.44 -16.39
N GLN A 216 17.89 -19.40 -16.97
CA GLN A 216 19.32 -19.21 -17.09
C GLN A 216 19.87 -18.36 -15.95
N LEU A 217 19.07 -17.46 -15.36
CA LEU A 217 19.37 -16.78 -14.10
C LEU A 217 19.62 -17.78 -12.95
N LEU A 218 18.85 -18.86 -12.93
CA LEU A 218 18.94 -19.91 -11.90
C LEU A 218 20.01 -20.99 -12.16
N LYS A 219 20.74 -20.93 -13.28
CA LYS A 219 21.82 -21.91 -13.55
C LYS A 219 23.07 -21.53 -12.75
N PRO A 220 23.59 -22.41 -11.87
CA PRO A 220 24.79 -22.11 -11.10
C PRO A 220 25.98 -21.95 -12.04
N LEU A 221 26.55 -20.74 -12.08
CA LEU A 221 27.82 -20.49 -12.72
C LEU A 221 28.88 -20.35 -11.63
N VAL A 222 29.66 -21.41 -11.44
CA VAL A 222 30.81 -21.40 -10.54
C VAL A 222 31.99 -20.83 -11.31
N SER A 223 32.31 -19.56 -11.05
CA SER A 223 33.47 -18.88 -11.63
C SER A 223 34.40 -18.45 -10.51
N PHE A 224 35.65 -18.92 -10.58
CA PHE A 224 36.73 -18.31 -9.82
C PHE A 224 37.30 -17.18 -10.67
N GLU A 225 37.14 -15.97 -10.16
CA GLU A 225 37.79 -14.79 -10.72
C GLU A 225 39.07 -14.53 -9.93
N GLY A 226 40.18 -14.42 -10.65
CA GLY A 226 41.44 -13.96 -10.05
C GLY A 226 41.35 -12.47 -9.73
N PRO A 227 42.27 -11.93 -8.92
CA PRO A 227 42.34 -10.49 -8.71
C PRO A 227 42.47 -9.78 -10.07
N SER A 228 41.59 -8.81 -10.34
CA SER A 228 41.58 -8.03 -11.58
C SER A 228 42.93 -7.37 -11.80
N GLU A 229 43.40 -7.26 -13.05
CA GLU A 229 44.68 -6.62 -13.43
C GLU A 229 44.80 -5.12 -13.06
N GLY A 230 43.81 -4.51 -12.39
CA GLY A 230 43.86 -3.16 -11.80
C GLY A 230 43.58 -3.10 -10.29
N SER A 231 43.46 -4.23 -9.59
CA SER A 231 43.23 -4.25 -8.14
C SER A 231 44.47 -3.77 -7.40
N SER A 232 44.33 -2.82 -6.47
CA SER A 232 45.46 -2.34 -5.68
C SER A 232 46.18 -3.51 -5.00
N LYS A 233 47.53 -3.50 -5.01
CA LYS A 233 48.36 -4.53 -4.36
C LYS A 233 48.01 -4.70 -2.87
N TRP A 234 47.47 -3.65 -2.26
CA TRP A 234 47.03 -3.61 -0.87
C TRP A 234 45.74 -4.39 -0.60
N ALA A 235 44.79 -4.39 -1.55
CA ALA A 235 43.50 -5.07 -1.37
C ALA A 235 43.65 -6.60 -1.25
N ASN A 236 44.67 -7.19 -1.89
CA ASN A 236 44.88 -8.63 -1.89
C ASN A 236 45.91 -9.13 -0.85
N HIS A 237 46.42 -8.24 0.01
CA HIS A 237 47.41 -8.59 1.02
C HIS A 237 46.77 -9.48 2.13
N PRO A 238 47.45 -10.53 2.62
CA PRO A 238 46.88 -11.40 3.65
C PRO A 238 46.51 -10.66 4.94
N LEU A 239 47.28 -9.63 5.32
CA LEU A 239 46.99 -8.80 6.50
C LEU A 239 45.72 -7.96 6.36
N THR A 240 45.43 -7.40 5.19
CA THR A 240 44.20 -6.61 4.97
C THR A 240 42.98 -7.50 5.01
N ARG A 241 43.08 -8.71 4.45
CA ARG A 241 42.03 -9.75 4.53
C ARG A 241 41.78 -10.22 5.97
N ALA A 242 42.83 -10.40 6.76
CA ALA A 242 42.72 -10.74 8.17
C ALA A 242 42.06 -9.60 8.98
N GLY A 243 42.43 -8.34 8.72
CA GLY A 243 41.81 -7.18 9.37
C GLY A 243 40.32 -7.05 9.07
N VAL A 244 39.90 -7.26 7.82
CA VAL A 244 38.48 -7.26 7.42
C VAL A 244 37.72 -8.40 8.09
N ALA A 245 38.30 -9.60 8.20
CA ALA A 245 37.67 -10.73 8.87
C ALA A 245 37.42 -10.45 10.36
N VAL A 246 38.39 -9.84 11.05
CA VAL A 246 38.26 -9.44 12.46
C VAL A 246 37.19 -8.36 12.64
N ALA A 247 37.18 -7.34 11.78
CA ALA A 247 36.17 -6.29 11.82
C ALA A 247 34.75 -6.84 11.59
N MET A 248 34.58 -7.74 10.61
CA MET A 248 33.29 -8.39 10.34
C MET A 248 32.84 -9.28 11.50
N GLY A 249 33.76 -10.01 12.13
CA GLY A 249 33.49 -10.78 13.34
C GLY A 249 33.07 -9.89 14.53
N ALA A 250 33.71 -8.73 14.71
CA ALA A 250 33.33 -7.77 15.75
C ALA A 250 31.92 -7.19 15.52
N VAL A 251 31.58 -6.85 14.27
CA VAL A 251 30.23 -6.39 13.91
C VAL A 251 29.19 -7.48 14.18
N LEU A 252 29.45 -8.72 13.77
CA LEU A 252 28.55 -9.85 14.04
C LEU A 252 28.40 -10.12 15.54
N TYR A 253 29.48 -9.98 16.31
CA TYR A 253 29.43 -10.12 17.76
C TYR A 253 28.59 -9.02 18.43
N VAL A 254 28.73 -7.76 17.99
CA VAL A 254 27.91 -6.64 18.48
C VAL A 254 26.44 -6.83 18.11
N LEU A 255 26.15 -7.26 16.88
CA LEU A 255 24.78 -7.56 16.44
C LEU A 255 24.18 -8.72 17.21
N HIS A 256 24.95 -9.76 17.50
CA HIS A 256 24.49 -10.89 18.30
C HIS A 256 24.23 -10.46 19.76
N SER A 257 25.12 -9.68 20.36
CA SER A 257 24.98 -9.21 21.75
C SER A 257 23.84 -8.21 21.95
N HIS A 258 23.41 -7.52 20.89
CA HIS A 258 22.26 -6.62 20.89
C HIS A 258 21.01 -7.23 20.25
N SER A 259 21.05 -8.51 19.85
CA SER A 259 19.88 -9.15 19.26
C SER A 259 18.81 -9.40 20.33
N PRO A 260 17.58 -8.89 20.17
CA PRO A 260 16.49 -9.19 21.09
C PRO A 260 16.17 -10.69 21.06
N GLY A 261 15.70 -11.24 22.18
CA GLY A 261 15.38 -12.67 22.28
C GLY A 261 14.41 -13.13 21.19
N THR A 262 14.58 -14.36 20.71
CA THR A 262 13.80 -14.96 19.59
C THR A 262 12.28 -14.89 19.80
N ALA A 263 11.81 -14.91 21.06
CA ALA A 263 10.41 -14.75 21.42
C ALA A 263 9.88 -13.33 21.17
N ALA A 264 10.70 -12.29 21.41
CA ALA A 264 10.31 -10.90 21.15
C ALA A 264 10.21 -10.64 19.64
N ILE A 265 11.17 -11.14 18.86
CA ILE A 265 11.19 -11.00 17.39
C ILE A 265 9.98 -11.67 16.75
N THR A 266 9.63 -12.89 17.16
CA THR A 266 8.48 -13.63 16.61
C THR A 266 7.15 -12.96 16.95
N THR A 267 7.03 -12.39 18.15
CA THR A 267 5.84 -11.65 18.59
C THR A 267 5.67 -10.34 17.82
N GLU A 268 6.74 -9.56 17.64
CA GLU A 268 6.70 -8.31 16.87
C GLU A 268 6.48 -8.57 15.39
N ALA A 269 7.19 -9.54 14.79
CA ALA A 269 6.99 -9.91 13.40
C ALA A 269 5.57 -10.43 13.13
N GLY A 270 4.99 -11.18 14.07
CA GLY A 270 3.59 -11.59 14.04
C GLY A 270 2.64 -10.39 14.02
N ARG A 271 2.88 -9.41 14.90
CA ARG A 271 2.09 -8.17 14.97
C ARG A 271 2.17 -7.35 13.69
N TYR A 272 3.37 -7.10 13.16
CA TYR A 272 3.54 -6.38 11.89
C TYR A 272 2.89 -7.10 10.71
N LYS A 273 2.95 -8.43 10.68
CA LYS A 273 2.26 -9.24 9.67
C LYS A 273 0.75 -9.07 9.81
N ASP A 274 0.21 -9.13 11.03
CA ASP A 274 -1.23 -8.99 11.26
C ASP A 274 -1.72 -7.56 10.93
N ASP A 275 -0.98 -6.52 11.34
CA ASP A 275 -1.27 -5.10 11.01
C ASP A 275 -1.22 -4.85 9.48
N LEU A 276 -0.25 -5.44 8.79
CA LEU A 276 -0.11 -5.32 7.33
C LEU A 276 -1.25 -6.04 6.60
N MET A 277 -1.66 -7.20 7.08
CA MET A 277 -2.78 -7.96 6.51
C MET A 277 -4.13 -7.28 6.76
N ASP A 278 -4.29 -6.59 7.89
CA ASP A 278 -5.46 -5.76 8.20
C ASP A 278 -5.51 -4.50 7.31
N TRP A 279 -4.37 -3.78 7.18
CA TRP A 279 -4.26 -2.61 6.28
C TRP A 279 -4.58 -2.95 4.82
N LEU A 280 -4.16 -4.13 4.35
CA LEU A 280 -4.45 -4.62 2.99
C LEU A 280 -5.86 -5.22 2.83
N GLY A 281 -6.65 -5.32 3.90
CA GLY A 281 -7.99 -5.91 3.88
C GLY A 281 -8.00 -7.40 3.54
N LEU A 282 -6.96 -8.14 3.93
CA LEU A 282 -6.72 -9.54 3.57
C LEU A 282 -7.18 -10.55 4.64
N GLN A 283 -7.62 -10.10 5.81
CA GLN A 283 -8.16 -10.96 6.85
C GLN A 283 -9.53 -11.55 6.47
N ARG A 284 -9.76 -12.80 6.91
CA ARG A 284 -10.95 -13.61 6.61
C ARG A 284 -12.26 -12.96 7.09
N ASP A 285 -12.19 -12.09 8.08
CA ASP A 285 -13.36 -11.50 8.76
C ASP A 285 -13.90 -10.24 8.08
N GLY A 286 -13.20 -9.71 7.07
CA GLY A 286 -13.57 -8.47 6.39
C GLY A 286 -14.84 -8.53 5.54
N TYR A 287 -15.31 -9.74 5.16
CA TYR A 287 -16.50 -9.92 4.31
C TYR A 287 -17.70 -10.54 5.04
N GLU A 288 -17.51 -11.36 6.09
CA GLU A 288 -18.63 -11.87 6.89
C GLU A 288 -19.33 -10.76 7.69
N ARG A 289 -18.63 -9.66 7.99
CA ARG A 289 -19.22 -8.47 8.63
C ARG A 289 -20.14 -7.65 7.73
N ILE A 290 -20.09 -7.87 6.42
CA ILE A 290 -20.96 -7.20 5.43
C ILE A 290 -22.19 -8.09 5.09
N GLY A 291 -22.10 -9.41 5.35
CA GLY A 291 -23.16 -10.38 5.04
C GLY A 291 -24.07 -10.78 6.21
N ASN A 292 -23.66 -10.56 7.47
CA ASN A 292 -24.45 -10.97 8.65
C ASN A 292 -24.98 -9.79 9.50
N GLY A 293 -25.25 -8.66 8.85
CA GLY A 293 -26.09 -7.59 9.39
C GLY A 293 -27.57 -7.96 9.40
N SER A 294 -27.96 -9.12 9.98
CA SER A 294 -29.37 -9.50 10.22
C SER A 294 -29.55 -10.69 11.17
N ALA A 295 -28.60 -10.98 12.08
CA ALA A 295 -28.75 -12.10 13.03
C ALA A 295 -28.28 -11.78 14.45
N ALA A 296 -28.49 -10.54 14.90
CA ALA A 296 -28.46 -10.19 16.34
C ALA A 296 -29.78 -9.50 16.78
N ALA A 297 -30.88 -9.80 16.08
CA ALA A 297 -32.24 -9.42 16.47
C ALA A 297 -32.95 -10.49 17.32
N ASN A 298 -32.32 -11.63 17.59
CA ASN A 298 -32.89 -12.70 18.43
C ASN A 298 -31.88 -13.13 19.52
N ALA A 299 -31.63 -12.25 20.49
CA ALA A 299 -31.09 -12.64 21.79
C ALA A 299 -31.92 -12.05 22.96
N THR A 300 -33.20 -11.73 22.69
CA THR A 300 -34.18 -11.29 23.69
C THR A 300 -35.24 -12.35 24.02
N ALA A 301 -35.04 -13.60 23.58
CA ALA A 301 -35.96 -14.72 23.81
C ALA A 301 -35.30 -15.96 24.44
N ALA A 302 -34.14 -15.82 25.08
CA ALA A 302 -33.47 -16.89 25.82
C ALA A 302 -33.09 -16.49 27.27
N ALA A 303 -33.75 -15.46 27.83
CA ALA A 303 -33.61 -15.06 29.23
C ALA A 303 -34.86 -15.41 30.06
N ALA A 304 -35.61 -16.44 29.63
CA ALA A 304 -36.78 -16.96 30.34
C ALA A 304 -36.75 -18.49 30.44
N SER A 305 -35.57 -19.10 30.67
CA SER A 305 -35.46 -20.49 31.14
C SER A 305 -34.01 -20.83 31.53
N ALA A 306 -33.57 -20.39 32.71
CA ALA A 306 -32.56 -21.08 33.53
C ALA A 306 -32.29 -20.25 34.80
N GLY A 307 -33.24 -20.31 35.73
CA GLY A 307 -32.87 -20.28 37.13
C GLY A 307 -32.25 -21.63 37.51
N ASN A 308 -31.38 -21.61 38.53
CA ASN A 308 -30.66 -22.72 39.16
C ASN A 308 -29.46 -23.29 38.38
N ALA A 309 -28.25 -22.95 38.84
CA ALA A 309 -27.45 -23.90 39.64
C ALA A 309 -26.20 -23.20 40.22
N THR A 310 -25.96 -23.50 41.49
CA THR A 310 -24.85 -23.11 42.34
C THR A 310 -23.61 -23.98 42.13
N ALA A 311 -22.47 -23.47 42.62
CA ALA A 311 -21.35 -24.19 43.26
C ALA A 311 -20.09 -24.53 42.42
N GLU A 312 -18.99 -23.92 42.88
CA GLU A 312 -17.73 -24.53 43.32
C GLU A 312 -16.62 -24.97 42.34
N THR A 313 -15.49 -24.26 42.53
CA THR A 313 -14.10 -24.70 42.79
C THR A 313 -13.16 -25.28 41.73
N ALA A 314 -11.91 -24.82 41.89
CA ALA A 314 -10.61 -25.41 41.58
C ALA A 314 -10.03 -25.29 40.14
N GLY A 315 -8.91 -24.55 40.02
CA GLY A 315 -7.89 -24.78 38.99
C GLY A 315 -6.82 -25.77 39.50
N PRO A 316 -5.56 -25.68 39.06
CA PRO A 316 -5.02 -25.43 37.71
C PRO A 316 -4.09 -26.61 37.27
N GLU A 317 -3.13 -26.36 36.36
CA GLU A 317 -2.03 -27.24 35.87
C GLU A 317 -2.34 -28.21 34.71
N GLU A 318 -1.39 -28.65 33.90
CA GLU A 318 -0.21 -28.08 33.23
C GLU A 318 0.17 -29.16 32.17
N ALA A 319 0.80 -28.74 31.07
CA ALA A 319 1.72 -29.49 30.19
C ALA A 319 1.41 -30.95 29.76
N ALA A 320 1.39 -31.20 28.45
CA ALA A 320 2.48 -31.91 27.73
C ALA A 320 2.04 -32.53 26.38
N ALA A 321 2.59 -31.98 25.30
CA ALA A 321 3.47 -32.67 24.36
C ALA A 321 3.16 -34.10 23.82
N TRP A 322 3.06 -34.13 22.48
CA TRP A 322 3.62 -35.09 21.50
C TRP A 322 2.75 -36.25 20.99
N GLY A 323 2.85 -36.47 19.68
CA GLY A 323 2.63 -37.78 19.06
C GLY A 323 1.89 -37.70 17.74
N ALA A 324 2.63 -37.70 16.64
CA ALA A 324 2.13 -37.96 15.30
C ALA A 324 1.90 -39.46 15.08
N ASP A 325 1.07 -39.75 14.07
CA ASP A 325 1.26 -40.76 13.01
C ASP A 325 0.06 -41.69 12.77
N GLU A 326 -0.28 -41.76 11.47
CA GLU A 326 -0.78 -42.93 10.70
C GLU A 326 -2.15 -43.52 11.05
N GLU A 327 -2.88 -44.21 10.18
CA GLU A 327 -3.13 -44.25 8.73
C GLU A 327 -4.40 -45.13 8.62
N ASP A 328 -5.10 -45.07 7.49
CA ASP A 328 -6.08 -46.05 7.00
C ASP A 328 -7.42 -46.26 7.73
N VAL A 329 -8.54 -46.17 6.99
CA VAL A 329 -9.15 -47.31 6.28
C VAL A 329 -10.20 -46.78 5.28
N ALA A 330 -10.20 -47.39 4.10
CA ALA A 330 -11.01 -47.12 2.93
C ALA A 330 -12.48 -47.61 3.02
N ALA A 331 -13.27 -47.06 2.10
CA ALA A 331 -14.40 -47.67 1.39
C ALA A 331 -15.66 -48.05 2.18
N ASP A 332 -16.79 -47.45 1.79
CA ASP A 332 -17.83 -48.26 1.15
C ASP A 332 -18.73 -47.42 0.22
N ALA A 333 -18.98 -47.97 -0.96
CA ALA A 333 -19.95 -47.52 -1.92
C ALA A 333 -21.05 -48.58 -1.99
N ALA A 334 -22.32 -48.17 -1.91
CA ALA A 334 -23.44 -48.99 -2.38
C ALA A 334 -24.58 -48.08 -2.85
N ALA A 335 -24.97 -48.31 -4.10
CA ALA A 335 -26.13 -47.77 -4.79
C ALA A 335 -27.35 -48.68 -4.59
N LEU A 336 -28.45 -48.29 -5.27
CA LEU A 336 -29.77 -48.96 -5.45
C LEU A 336 -30.84 -48.42 -4.46
N ASP A 337 -32.04 -47.99 -4.86
CA ASP A 337 -32.91 -48.43 -5.96
C ASP A 337 -33.79 -47.31 -6.58
N GLU A 338 -34.24 -47.58 -7.80
CA GLU A 338 -35.26 -46.88 -8.60
C GLU A 338 -36.69 -47.27 -8.17
N ASP A 339 -37.69 -46.39 -8.41
CA ASP A 339 -38.97 -46.82 -9.02
C ASP A 339 -39.88 -45.64 -9.50
N GLY A 340 -40.07 -45.57 -10.83
CA GLY A 340 -41.33 -45.66 -11.60
C GLY A 340 -42.59 -44.78 -11.36
N GLY A 341 -43.06 -44.13 -12.46
CA GLY A 341 -44.49 -44.05 -12.89
C GLY A 341 -45.24 -42.73 -12.66
N GLU A 342 -45.46 -41.88 -13.66
CA GLU A 342 -46.69 -41.72 -14.52
C GLU A 342 -47.92 -41.19 -13.73
N ASP A 343 -48.48 -40.01 -14.05
CA ASP A 343 -49.59 -39.71 -14.97
C ASP A 343 -49.62 -38.17 -15.23
N GLY A 344 -50.11 -37.52 -16.30
CA GLY A 344 -51.13 -37.85 -17.29
C GLY A 344 -52.23 -36.77 -17.35
N GLN A 345 -52.12 -35.83 -18.31
CA GLN A 345 -53.20 -35.07 -18.98
C GLN A 345 -53.87 -33.84 -18.30
N GLY A 346 -54.16 -32.80 -19.12
CA GLY A 346 -55.19 -31.80 -18.80
C GLY A 346 -55.05 -30.42 -19.46
N PHE A 347 -55.33 -30.33 -20.76
CA PHE A 347 -55.47 -29.10 -21.56
C PHE A 347 -56.74 -28.31 -21.16
N THR A 348 -56.69 -26.96 -21.08
CA THR A 348 -57.71 -26.07 -21.71
C THR A 348 -57.26 -24.60 -21.76
N SER A 349 -57.71 -23.95 -22.81
CA SER A 349 -57.28 -22.72 -23.47
C SER A 349 -58.23 -21.52 -23.26
N VAL A 350 -57.81 -20.35 -23.82
CA VAL A 350 -58.61 -19.16 -24.24
C VAL A 350 -58.84 -18.13 -23.10
N SER A 351 -58.62 -16.80 -23.23
CA SER A 351 -58.71 -15.89 -24.37
C SER A 351 -57.74 -14.69 -24.32
N THR A 352 -57.22 -14.41 -25.51
CA THR A 352 -56.70 -13.15 -26.06
C THR A 352 -57.49 -11.86 -25.76
N ARG A 353 -56.78 -10.72 -25.67
CA ARG A 353 -56.96 -9.60 -26.61
C ARG A 353 -55.67 -8.78 -26.78
N SER A 354 -55.37 -8.53 -28.04
CA SER A 354 -54.21 -7.85 -28.62
C SER A 354 -54.68 -6.54 -29.27
N THR A 355 -53.88 -5.47 -29.19
CA THR A 355 -53.62 -4.50 -30.28
C THR A 355 -52.39 -3.68 -29.85
N ALA A 356 -51.16 -3.92 -30.33
CA ALA A 356 -50.54 -3.58 -31.63
C ALA A 356 -50.44 -2.06 -31.91
N LEU A 357 -49.38 -1.46 -32.45
CA LEU A 357 -47.99 -1.82 -32.84
C LEU A 357 -47.32 -0.50 -33.37
N ARG A 358 -46.02 -0.28 -33.08
CA ARG A 358 -44.93 0.27 -33.96
C ARG A 358 -44.87 1.79 -34.33
N PRO A 359 -43.75 2.32 -34.92
CA PRO A 359 -42.30 2.13 -34.65
C PRO A 359 -41.37 3.38 -34.85
N CYS A 360 -40.17 3.34 -34.25
CA CYS A 360 -38.79 3.70 -34.73
C CYS A 360 -38.36 4.97 -35.54
N LEU A 361 -37.21 5.54 -35.06
CA LEU A 361 -36.03 6.18 -35.74
C LEU A 361 -36.04 7.72 -36.03
N PRO A 362 -34.88 8.38 -36.33
CA PRO A 362 -33.71 8.70 -35.47
C PRO A 362 -33.19 10.18 -35.55
N GLN A 363 -32.30 10.55 -34.62
CA GLN A 363 -31.25 11.61 -34.60
C GLN A 363 -31.44 12.99 -35.29
N SER A 364 -31.18 14.07 -34.54
CA SER A 364 -30.32 15.19 -35.02
C SER A 364 -29.79 16.07 -33.88
N HIS A 365 -28.49 16.38 -33.92
CA HIS A 365 -27.79 17.39 -33.12
C HIS A 365 -28.46 18.76 -33.14
N THR A 366 -28.42 19.51 -32.02
CA THR A 366 -27.98 20.93 -32.02
C THR A 366 -27.81 21.52 -30.60
N ARG A 367 -26.58 22.02 -30.38
CA ARG A 367 -26.17 23.22 -29.63
C ARG A 367 -26.65 23.48 -28.19
N ASN A 368 -25.64 23.46 -27.30
CA ASN A 368 -25.50 24.31 -26.11
C ASN A 368 -26.19 25.67 -26.26
N ARG A 369 -27.08 26.00 -25.32
CA ARG A 369 -27.43 27.39 -24.99
C ARG A 369 -27.33 27.59 -23.48
N MET A 370 -26.38 28.43 -23.12
CA MET A 370 -26.15 29.05 -21.83
C MET A 370 -27.39 29.89 -21.46
N ILE A 371 -27.97 29.67 -20.27
CA ILE A 371 -29.08 30.48 -19.73
C ILE A 371 -28.47 31.52 -18.77
N PRO A 372 -28.77 32.83 -18.90
CA PRO A 372 -28.25 33.88 -18.01
C PRO A 372 -29.02 33.94 -16.67
N PRO A 373 -28.46 34.57 -15.62
CA PRO A 373 -29.05 34.57 -14.29
C PRO A 373 -30.24 35.53 -14.22
N GLY A 374 -31.44 34.97 -14.10
CA GLY A 374 -32.66 35.72 -13.78
C GLY A 374 -32.86 35.78 -12.27
N HIS A 375 -33.00 36.98 -11.73
CA HIS A 375 -33.49 37.25 -10.38
C HIS A 375 -34.79 36.47 -10.12
N VAL A 376 -34.77 35.56 -9.16
CA VAL A 376 -35.99 35.03 -8.55
C VAL A 376 -36.12 35.69 -7.18
N ALA A 377 -36.93 36.74 -7.13
CA ALA A 377 -37.43 37.30 -5.89
C ALA A 377 -38.21 36.19 -5.15
N GLY A 378 -37.71 35.81 -3.97
CA GLY A 378 -38.35 34.82 -3.12
C GLY A 378 -39.73 35.31 -2.66
N ILE A 379 -40.75 34.51 -2.93
CA ILE A 379 -42.05 34.62 -2.25
C ILE A 379 -41.83 34.08 -0.83
N ARG A 380 -41.63 34.98 0.13
CA ARG A 380 -41.53 34.65 1.55
C ARG A 380 -42.95 34.71 2.15
N ALA A 381 -43.48 33.58 2.59
CA ALA A 381 -44.63 33.58 3.48
C ALA A 381 -44.17 34.17 4.84
N PRO A 382 -44.98 35.02 5.51
CA PRO A 382 -44.65 35.50 6.83
C PRO A 382 -44.64 34.32 7.80
N VAL A 383 -43.58 34.22 8.61
CA VAL A 383 -43.47 33.24 9.70
C VAL A 383 -44.68 33.44 10.63
N ALA A 384 -45.52 32.42 10.76
CA ALA A 384 -46.63 32.44 11.69
C ALA A 384 -46.08 32.54 13.12
N ALA A 385 -46.66 33.43 13.92
CA ALA A 385 -46.33 33.60 15.34
C ALA A 385 -46.65 32.31 16.10
N GLY A 386 -45.65 31.44 16.23
CA GLY A 386 -45.77 30.10 16.83
C GLY A 386 -44.62 29.15 16.50
N ASP A 387 -43.88 29.37 15.40
CA ASP A 387 -42.72 28.54 15.04
C ASP A 387 -41.42 29.09 15.65
N THR A 388 -40.68 28.23 16.36
CA THR A 388 -39.32 28.52 16.86
C THR A 388 -38.38 28.83 15.70
N SER A 389 -37.47 29.81 15.89
CA SER A 389 -36.52 30.19 14.83
C SER A 389 -35.58 29.02 14.51
N HIS A 390 -35.01 28.99 13.30
CA HIS A 390 -34.05 27.94 12.94
C HIS A 390 -32.78 28.01 13.79
N LYS A 391 -32.40 29.19 14.27
CA LYS A 391 -31.33 29.36 15.25
C LYS A 391 -31.68 28.77 16.62
N GLU A 392 -32.89 28.98 17.13
CA GLU A 392 -33.33 28.34 18.36
C GLU A 392 -33.35 26.81 18.23
N LYS A 393 -33.78 26.29 17.07
CA LYS A 393 -33.73 24.85 16.76
C LYS A 393 -32.29 24.33 16.76
N LEU A 394 -31.37 25.02 16.09
CA LEU A 394 -29.94 24.70 16.07
C LEU A 394 -29.36 24.65 17.50
N LEU A 395 -29.61 25.68 18.31
CA LEU A 395 -29.12 25.75 19.69
C LEU A 395 -29.69 24.64 20.59
N ARG A 396 -30.86 24.10 20.26
CA ARG A 396 -31.50 22.96 20.94
C ARG A 396 -31.14 21.61 20.33
N CYS A 397 -30.29 21.57 19.29
CA CYS A 397 -29.98 20.36 18.53
C CYS A 397 -31.21 19.71 17.86
N GLU A 398 -32.23 20.52 17.55
CA GLU A 398 -33.41 20.11 16.78
C GLU A 398 -33.12 20.26 15.27
N PRO A 399 -33.81 19.50 14.38
CA PRO A 399 -33.65 19.66 12.94
C PRO A 399 -33.90 21.10 12.47
N TYR A 400 -32.94 21.68 11.74
CA TYR A 400 -32.97 23.07 11.29
C TYR A 400 -32.61 23.19 9.80
N ASP A 401 -33.07 24.28 9.17
CA ASP A 401 -32.69 24.62 7.80
C ASP A 401 -31.37 25.41 7.85
N ALA A 402 -30.29 24.79 7.39
CA ALA A 402 -28.98 25.43 7.38
C ALA A 402 -28.92 26.65 6.45
N CYS A 403 -29.81 26.75 5.46
CA CYS A 403 -29.93 27.90 4.56
C CYS A 403 -30.76 29.06 5.12
N ASP A 404 -31.26 28.97 6.36
CA ASP A 404 -31.97 30.09 6.99
C ASP A 404 -31.10 31.37 6.98
N PRO A 405 -31.66 32.54 6.59
CA PRO A 405 -30.89 33.77 6.46
C PRO A 405 -30.14 34.18 7.74
N GLU A 406 -30.70 33.95 8.93
CA GLU A 406 -30.04 34.30 10.19
C GLU A 406 -28.77 33.45 10.38
N LEU A 407 -28.85 32.15 10.08
CA LEU A 407 -27.71 31.24 10.16
C LEU A 407 -26.67 31.52 9.07
N VAL A 408 -27.09 31.94 7.89
CA VAL A 408 -26.18 32.38 6.81
C VAL A 408 -25.39 33.61 7.26
N ASP A 409 -26.06 34.61 7.84
CA ASP A 409 -25.42 35.83 8.34
C ASP A 409 -24.44 35.53 9.48
N ASP A 410 -24.81 34.65 10.40
CA ASP A 410 -23.93 34.18 11.48
C ASP A 410 -22.65 33.51 10.93
N ARG A 411 -22.77 32.62 9.94
CA ARG A 411 -21.59 31.99 9.29
C ARG A 411 -20.74 33.00 8.53
N ILE A 412 -21.34 34.03 7.93
CA ILE A 412 -20.58 35.13 7.31
C ILE A 412 -19.78 35.90 8.36
N LYS A 413 -20.38 36.19 9.52
CA LYS A 413 -19.67 36.82 10.66
C LYS A 413 -18.50 35.95 11.13
N CYS A 414 -18.74 34.65 11.36
CA CYS A 414 -17.72 33.68 11.75
C CYS A 414 -16.55 33.66 10.75
N ARG A 415 -16.83 33.55 9.45
CA ARG A 415 -15.79 33.54 8.40
C ARG A 415 -14.93 34.79 8.36
N LYS A 416 -15.49 35.96 8.68
CA LYS A 416 -14.71 37.22 8.79
C LYS A 416 -13.73 37.16 9.95
N LEU A 417 -14.16 36.66 11.11
CA LEU A 417 -13.30 36.46 12.28
C LEU A 417 -12.21 35.41 12.01
N LEU A 418 -12.56 34.28 11.38
CA LEU A 418 -11.59 33.26 10.98
C LEU A 418 -10.58 33.80 9.96
N HIS A 419 -10.98 34.64 9.03
CA HIS A 419 -10.04 35.30 8.12
C HIS A 419 -9.04 36.20 8.87
N GLN A 420 -9.52 36.92 9.89
CA GLN A 420 -8.63 37.71 10.75
C GLN A 420 -7.64 36.82 11.48
N LEU A 421 -8.11 35.76 12.14
CA LEU A 421 -7.27 34.81 12.89
C LEU A 421 -6.26 34.08 12.01
N ASN A 422 -6.69 33.60 10.84
CA ASN A 422 -5.90 32.70 9.99
C ASN A 422 -4.95 33.42 9.04
N THR A 423 -5.19 34.69 8.72
CA THR A 423 -4.48 35.35 7.61
C THR A 423 -4.13 36.81 7.89
N ALA A 424 -5.02 37.58 8.51
CA ALA A 424 -4.82 39.03 8.60
C ALA A 424 -3.96 39.48 9.79
N LEU A 425 -4.00 38.75 10.91
CA LEU A 425 -3.23 39.11 12.11
C LEU A 425 -1.78 38.63 12.02
N PRO A 426 -0.79 39.45 12.43
CA PRO A 426 0.56 38.99 12.69
C PRO A 426 0.57 37.85 13.71
N TYR A 427 1.47 36.89 13.54
CA TYR A 427 1.52 35.71 14.40
C TYR A 427 1.82 36.06 15.87
N ASP A 428 2.59 37.13 16.11
CA ASP A 428 2.99 37.61 17.43
C ASP A 428 1.99 38.61 18.07
N ASP A 429 0.87 38.92 17.41
CA ASP A 429 -0.16 39.81 17.95
C ASP A 429 -1.10 39.06 18.92
N GLY A 430 -0.60 38.85 20.15
CA GLY A 430 -1.39 38.19 21.21
C GLY A 430 -2.68 38.93 21.58
N ALA A 431 -2.69 40.26 21.53
CA ALA A 431 -3.86 41.07 21.89
C ALA A 431 -4.95 40.99 20.81
N GLY A 432 -4.58 41.10 19.53
CA GLY A 432 -5.50 40.92 18.41
C GLY A 432 -6.10 39.51 18.39
N ARG A 433 -5.28 38.49 18.65
CA ARG A 433 -5.74 37.10 18.77
C ARG A 433 -6.77 36.93 19.89
N ALA A 434 -6.50 37.47 21.08
CA ALA A 434 -7.42 37.41 22.20
C ALA A 434 -8.76 38.10 21.89
N ALA A 435 -8.74 39.26 21.23
CA ALA A 435 -9.96 39.96 20.83
C ALA A 435 -10.80 39.16 19.82
N VAL A 436 -10.17 38.55 18.81
CA VAL A 436 -10.87 37.70 17.84
C VAL A 436 -11.48 36.48 18.51
N LEU A 437 -10.75 35.82 19.42
CA LEU A 437 -11.26 34.66 20.15
C LEU A 437 -12.43 35.03 21.08
N GLN A 438 -12.42 36.22 21.67
CA GLN A 438 -13.53 36.75 22.47
C GLN A 438 -14.81 36.95 21.66
N ASP A 439 -14.69 37.38 20.40
CA ASP A 439 -15.84 37.58 19.52
C ASP A 439 -16.29 36.30 18.79
N LEU A 440 -15.39 35.33 18.65
CA LEU A 440 -15.62 34.07 17.94
C LEU A 440 -16.21 32.98 18.83
N LEU A 441 -15.62 32.73 20.00
CA LEU A 441 -15.93 31.55 20.82
C LEU A 441 -17.12 31.80 21.76
N GLY A 442 -17.85 30.73 22.09
CA GLY A 442 -18.96 30.80 23.05
C GLY A 442 -18.49 31.08 24.47
N SER A 443 -17.46 30.35 24.94
CA SER A 443 -16.82 30.63 26.22
C SER A 443 -15.41 30.04 26.29
N TYR A 444 -14.52 30.71 27.02
CA TYR A 444 -13.21 30.18 27.42
C TYR A 444 -12.74 30.86 28.71
N ASP A 445 -11.75 30.28 29.38
CA ASP A 445 -11.11 30.87 30.55
C ASP A 445 -10.23 32.08 30.15
N LYS A 446 -10.59 33.27 30.62
CA LYS A 446 -9.87 34.52 30.31
C LYS A 446 -8.54 34.63 31.06
N GLU A 447 -8.39 33.94 32.20
CA GLU A 447 -7.15 33.94 32.99
C GLU A 447 -6.13 32.96 32.41
N ALA A 448 -6.59 31.88 31.77
CA ALA A 448 -5.77 30.91 31.04
C ALA A 448 -6.29 30.71 29.59
N PRO A 449 -6.07 31.70 28.70
CA PRO A 449 -6.65 31.70 27.36
C PRO A 449 -6.18 30.50 26.51
N PRO A 450 -7.04 29.98 25.63
CA PRO A 450 -6.71 28.88 24.75
C PRO A 450 -5.64 29.29 23.73
N TRP A 451 -4.77 28.35 23.37
CA TRP A 451 -3.85 28.53 22.26
C TRP A 451 -4.33 27.75 21.03
N ILE A 452 -4.73 28.46 19.98
CA ILE A 452 -5.23 27.88 18.72
C ILE A 452 -4.29 28.26 17.59
N GLU A 453 -3.63 27.26 17.01
CA GLU A 453 -2.72 27.44 15.88
C GLU A 453 -3.49 27.66 14.57
N PRO A 454 -3.26 28.79 13.85
CA PRO A 454 -3.88 29.02 12.56
C PRO A 454 -3.24 28.16 11.45
N PRO A 455 -4.01 27.66 10.46
CA PRO A 455 -5.42 27.96 10.26
C PRO A 455 -6.34 27.06 11.10
N PHE A 456 -7.42 27.65 11.59
CA PHE A 456 -8.52 27.01 12.30
C PHE A 456 -9.84 27.22 11.56
N PHE A 457 -10.75 26.24 11.61
CA PHE A 457 -12.02 26.29 10.89
C PHE A 457 -13.19 25.91 11.79
N CYS A 458 -14.27 26.70 11.74
CA CYS A 458 -15.56 26.37 12.34
C CYS A 458 -16.71 27.01 11.56
N ASP A 459 -17.96 26.61 11.86
CA ASP A 459 -19.14 27.14 11.18
C ASP A 459 -19.63 28.44 11.83
N PHE A 460 -19.77 28.46 13.15
CA PHE A 460 -20.38 29.55 13.91
C PHE A 460 -19.45 30.16 14.96
N GLY A 461 -18.62 29.35 15.60
CA GLY A 461 -17.74 29.73 16.71
C GLY A 461 -18.44 29.77 18.08
N TYR A 462 -19.64 30.36 18.15
CA TYR A 462 -20.34 30.60 19.42
C TYR A 462 -20.83 29.34 20.14
N ASN A 463 -20.81 28.17 19.47
CA ASN A 463 -21.16 26.88 20.08
C ASN A 463 -19.94 26.13 20.63
N ILE A 464 -18.75 26.73 20.54
CA ILE A 464 -17.50 26.16 21.05
C ILE A 464 -17.22 26.71 22.45
N HIS A 465 -17.11 25.82 23.42
CA HIS A 465 -16.84 26.12 24.83
C HIS A 465 -15.57 25.39 25.27
N LEU A 466 -14.57 26.14 25.70
CA LEU A 466 -13.23 25.63 26.04
C LEU A 466 -12.92 25.85 27.53
N GLY A 467 -12.29 24.87 28.16
CA GLY A 467 -11.73 24.97 29.51
C GLY A 467 -10.38 25.70 29.53
N SER A 468 -9.76 25.71 30.71
CA SER A 468 -8.47 26.35 30.96
C SER A 468 -7.31 25.56 30.35
N ASN A 469 -6.26 26.25 29.90
CA ASN A 469 -5.03 25.63 29.38
C ASN A 469 -5.26 24.69 28.18
N PHE A 470 -6.19 25.05 27.29
CA PHE A 470 -6.47 24.32 26.05
C PHE A 470 -5.44 24.63 24.96
N TYR A 471 -4.98 23.59 24.25
CA TYR A 471 -4.11 23.73 23.08
C TYR A 471 -4.69 23.02 21.86
N CYS A 472 -4.79 23.74 20.75
CA CYS A 472 -5.25 23.24 19.47
C CYS A 472 -4.20 23.51 18.39
N ASN A 473 -3.71 22.43 17.78
CA ASN A 473 -2.69 22.51 16.73
C ASN A 473 -3.30 22.82 15.35
N PHE A 474 -2.44 22.97 14.33
CA PHE A 474 -2.78 23.44 12.98
C PHE A 474 -3.93 22.66 12.32
N ASN A 475 -4.71 23.33 11.49
CA ASN A 475 -5.70 22.74 10.58
C ASN A 475 -6.88 22.01 11.26
N CYS A 476 -7.19 22.31 12.52
CA CYS A 476 -8.35 21.70 13.17
C CYS A 476 -9.67 22.27 12.61
N VAL A 477 -10.70 21.42 12.56
CA VAL A 477 -12.03 21.74 11.99
C VAL A 477 -13.13 21.36 12.98
N PHE A 478 -13.87 22.36 13.49
CA PHE A 478 -14.98 22.17 14.43
C PHE A 478 -16.29 22.60 13.77
N LEU A 479 -17.08 21.67 13.24
CA LEU A 479 -18.37 21.98 12.60
C LEU A 479 -19.45 22.21 13.66
N ASP A 480 -19.37 23.31 14.39
CA ASP A 480 -20.12 23.61 15.61
C ASP A 480 -21.61 23.95 15.40
N CYS A 481 -22.29 23.22 14.52
CA CYS A 481 -23.74 23.23 14.39
C CYS A 481 -24.48 22.68 15.62
N GLY A 482 -23.77 21.99 16.51
CA GLY A 482 -24.22 21.67 17.86
C GLY A 482 -23.12 22.00 18.88
N PRO A 483 -23.46 22.09 20.18
CA PRO A 483 -22.49 22.47 21.21
C PRO A 483 -21.28 21.53 21.26
N ILE A 484 -20.09 22.12 21.26
CA ILE A 484 -18.82 21.42 21.49
C ILE A 484 -18.27 21.92 22.84
N ARG A 485 -18.21 21.04 23.83
CA ARG A 485 -17.73 21.36 25.18
C ARG A 485 -16.43 20.62 25.44
N ILE A 486 -15.36 21.36 25.69
CA ILE A 486 -14.02 20.83 25.95
C ILE A 486 -13.57 21.27 27.33
N GLY A 487 -13.12 20.32 28.15
CA GLY A 487 -12.63 20.54 29.50
C GLY A 487 -11.25 21.17 29.58
N ASP A 488 -10.65 21.08 30.76
CA ASP A 488 -9.37 21.69 31.08
C ASP A 488 -8.17 20.85 30.62
N ARG A 489 -7.06 21.51 30.29
CA ARG A 489 -5.77 20.87 29.96
C ARG A 489 -5.87 19.88 28.79
N VAL A 490 -6.81 20.13 27.87
CA VAL A 490 -7.00 19.30 26.68
C VAL A 490 -6.01 19.70 25.58
N LEU A 491 -5.41 18.70 24.95
CA LEU A 491 -4.48 18.86 23.84
C LEU A 491 -5.04 18.23 22.56
N LEU A 492 -5.11 19.00 21.48
CA LEU A 492 -5.47 18.50 20.15
C LEU A 492 -4.25 18.55 19.23
N GLY A 493 -3.95 17.42 18.59
CA GLY A 493 -2.98 17.32 17.51
C GLY A 493 -3.47 18.03 16.23
N PRO A 494 -2.64 18.11 15.19
CA PRO A 494 -3.00 18.82 13.96
C PRO A 494 -4.09 18.07 13.19
N ALA A 495 -4.94 18.80 12.48
CA ALA A 495 -6.01 18.26 11.64
C ALA A 495 -7.07 17.40 12.39
N VAL A 496 -7.26 17.65 13.69
CA VAL A 496 -8.37 17.07 14.45
C VAL A 496 -9.70 17.67 13.97
N GLN A 497 -10.71 16.81 13.84
CA GLN A 497 -12.00 17.12 13.25
C GLN A 497 -13.13 16.75 14.22
N LEU A 498 -13.95 17.73 14.61
CA LEU A 498 -15.09 17.54 15.52
C LEU A 498 -16.39 17.82 14.76
N TYR A 499 -17.22 16.79 14.62
CA TYR A 499 -18.40 16.80 13.76
C TYR A 499 -19.68 16.51 14.55
N PRO A 500 -20.21 17.48 15.32
CA PRO A 500 -21.49 17.36 15.98
C PRO A 500 -22.67 17.35 14.99
N VAL A 501 -22.46 17.67 13.71
CA VAL A 501 -23.49 17.73 12.66
C VAL A 501 -23.63 16.43 11.86
N GLY A 502 -24.84 16.16 11.39
CA GLY A 502 -25.17 15.06 10.48
C GLY A 502 -26.34 15.39 9.56
N HIS A 503 -26.49 14.55 8.53
CA HIS A 503 -27.62 14.56 7.62
C HIS A 503 -28.30 13.20 7.61
N ASP A 504 -29.55 13.15 7.14
CA ASP A 504 -30.23 11.88 6.90
C ASP A 504 -29.45 11.00 5.91
N ILE A 505 -29.40 9.70 6.22
CA ILE A 505 -28.70 8.72 5.40
C ILE A 505 -29.49 8.46 4.11
N ASP A 506 -30.82 8.39 4.21
CA ASP A 506 -31.72 8.29 3.05
C ASP A 506 -31.57 9.53 2.16
N PRO A 507 -31.13 9.40 0.90
CA PRO A 507 -31.01 10.53 -0.02
C PRO A 507 -32.31 11.30 -0.24
N ALA A 508 -33.48 10.63 -0.17
CA ALA A 508 -34.77 11.27 -0.35
C ALA A 508 -35.09 12.19 0.84
N ALA A 509 -34.85 11.72 2.07
CA ALA A 509 -34.99 12.52 3.28
C ALA A 509 -33.94 13.64 3.37
N ARG A 510 -32.69 13.34 2.99
CA ARG A 510 -31.59 14.32 2.98
C ARG A 510 -31.85 15.50 2.04
N SER A 511 -32.63 15.32 0.97
CA SER A 511 -33.07 16.38 0.05
C SER A 511 -31.96 17.35 -0.43
N GLY A 512 -30.71 16.87 -0.52
CA GLY A 512 -29.55 17.68 -0.92
C GLY A 512 -29.35 18.92 -0.05
N VAL A 513 -29.15 20.08 -0.68
CA VAL A 513 -28.96 21.38 0.02
C VAL A 513 -30.25 21.94 0.62
N HIS A 514 -31.40 21.31 0.36
CA HIS A 514 -32.70 21.73 0.87
C HIS A 514 -33.18 20.88 2.05
N GLY A 515 -32.43 19.85 2.43
CA GLY A 515 -32.77 19.05 3.60
C GLY A 515 -32.36 19.72 4.89
N LEU A 516 -33.00 19.29 5.98
CA LEU A 516 -32.66 19.73 7.31
C LEU A 516 -31.35 19.08 7.78
N GLU A 517 -30.57 19.83 8.52
CA GLU A 517 -29.44 19.32 9.28
C GLU A 517 -29.90 18.98 10.71
N HIS A 518 -29.22 18.01 11.32
CA HIS A 518 -29.37 17.72 12.73
C HIS A 518 -28.01 17.66 13.39
N ALA A 519 -27.94 17.99 14.68
CA ALA A 519 -26.71 17.94 15.44
C ALA A 519 -26.88 17.18 16.74
N LYS A 520 -25.80 16.62 17.26
CA LYS A 520 -25.70 16.06 18.61
C LYS A 520 -24.41 16.56 19.25
N PRO A 521 -24.47 17.04 20.50
CA PRO A 521 -23.34 17.70 21.14
C PRO A 521 -22.13 16.75 21.27
N ILE A 522 -20.92 17.33 21.25
CA ILE A 522 -19.68 16.62 21.57
C ILE A 522 -19.18 17.14 22.92
N VAL A 523 -18.79 16.22 23.80
CA VAL A 523 -18.26 16.53 25.12
C VAL A 523 -16.88 15.88 25.28
N ILE A 524 -15.87 16.67 25.59
CA ILE A 524 -14.50 16.21 25.83
C ILE A 524 -14.14 16.59 27.26
N GLY A 525 -13.85 15.59 28.10
CA GLY A 525 -13.46 15.79 29.49
C GLY A 525 -12.04 16.37 29.66
N ASP A 526 -11.66 16.61 30.91
CA ASP A 526 -10.35 17.19 31.24
C ASP A 526 -9.20 16.23 30.93
N ASP A 527 -8.00 16.76 30.77
CA ASP A 527 -6.75 15.98 30.58
C ASP A 527 -6.81 15.02 29.38
N VAL A 528 -7.65 15.30 28.39
CA VAL A 528 -7.76 14.49 27.17
C VAL A 528 -6.69 14.90 26.17
N TRP A 529 -6.07 13.91 25.51
CA TRP A 529 -5.23 14.13 24.35
C TRP A 529 -5.84 13.48 23.10
N ILE A 530 -6.05 14.27 22.05
CA ILE A 530 -6.53 13.78 20.75
C ILE A 530 -5.40 13.91 19.73
N GLY A 531 -4.94 12.79 19.20
CA GLY A 531 -3.87 12.71 18.21
C GLY A 531 -4.27 13.32 16.86
N GLY A 532 -3.27 13.71 16.07
CA GLY A 532 -3.51 14.41 14.81
C GLY A 532 -4.33 13.59 13.80
N GLY A 533 -5.18 14.28 13.03
CA GLY A 533 -6.04 13.66 12.02
C GLY A 533 -7.20 12.83 12.57
N ALA A 534 -7.41 12.80 13.89
CA ALA A 534 -8.54 12.08 14.47
C ALA A 534 -9.87 12.80 14.19
N ILE A 535 -10.94 12.01 14.05
CA ILE A 535 -12.29 12.45 13.73
C ILE A 535 -13.23 12.02 14.86
N VAL A 536 -13.98 12.95 15.45
CA VAL A 536 -14.98 12.69 16.48
C VAL A 536 -16.36 12.95 15.92
N MET A 537 -17.20 11.90 15.88
CA MET A 537 -18.55 11.98 15.32
C MET A 537 -19.54 12.65 16.30
N GLN A 538 -20.73 12.94 15.79
CA GLN A 538 -21.79 13.58 16.56
C GLN A 538 -22.24 12.79 17.78
N GLY A 539 -22.55 13.49 18.87
CA GLY A 539 -23.13 12.88 20.08
C GLY A 539 -22.14 12.11 20.95
N ILE A 540 -20.84 12.31 20.74
CA ILE A 540 -19.78 11.55 21.42
C ILE A 540 -19.29 12.27 22.66
N THR A 541 -19.16 11.51 23.75
CA THR A 541 -18.46 11.90 24.97
C THR A 541 -17.10 11.21 25.07
N ILE A 542 -16.03 11.98 25.23
CA ILE A 542 -14.68 11.48 25.52
C ILE A 542 -14.39 11.73 26.99
N GLY A 543 -14.26 10.65 27.77
CA GLY A 543 -14.03 10.72 29.20
C GLY A 543 -12.66 11.30 29.58
N THR A 544 -12.61 11.94 30.75
CA THR A 544 -11.42 12.55 31.36
C THR A 544 -10.18 11.65 31.31
N GLY A 545 -9.00 12.23 31.06
CA GLY A 545 -7.71 11.56 31.07
C GLY A 545 -7.51 10.54 29.93
N SER A 546 -8.39 10.54 28.93
CA SER A 546 -8.33 9.58 27.82
C SER A 546 -7.42 10.08 26.70
N THR A 547 -6.92 9.14 25.90
CA THR A 547 -6.13 9.42 24.71
C THR A 547 -6.80 8.83 23.48
N VAL A 548 -7.05 9.66 22.48
CA VAL A 548 -7.48 9.24 21.14
C VAL A 548 -6.25 9.25 20.25
N ALA A 549 -5.89 8.10 19.67
CA ALA A 549 -4.73 8.00 18.80
C ALA A 549 -4.93 8.80 17.48
N ALA A 550 -3.81 9.14 16.84
CA ALA A 550 -3.82 9.80 15.54
C ALA A 550 -4.61 8.99 14.49
N GLY A 551 -5.36 9.70 13.64
CA GLY A 551 -6.18 9.11 12.57
C GLY A 551 -7.37 8.26 13.04
N ALA A 552 -7.69 8.22 14.34
CA ALA A 552 -8.82 7.45 14.84
C ALA A 552 -10.17 8.08 14.45
N VAL A 553 -11.19 7.26 14.19
CA VAL A 553 -12.57 7.71 13.92
C VAL A 553 -13.48 7.29 15.06
N VAL A 554 -13.78 8.21 15.97
CA VAL A 554 -14.53 7.96 17.20
C VAL A 554 -16.03 7.99 16.91
N THR A 555 -16.65 6.81 16.90
CA THR A 555 -18.09 6.62 16.60
C THR A 555 -18.90 6.16 17.82
N LYS A 556 -18.26 6.03 18.99
CA LYS A 556 -18.88 5.65 20.27
C LYS A 556 -18.16 6.37 21.40
N ASP A 557 -18.86 6.57 22.52
CA ASP A 557 -18.28 7.19 23.71
C ASP A 557 -17.00 6.48 24.17
N VAL A 558 -16.07 7.27 24.71
CA VAL A 558 -14.77 6.80 25.20
C VAL A 558 -14.79 6.84 26.72
N GLU A 559 -14.57 5.69 27.35
CA GLU A 559 -14.47 5.58 28.81
C GLU A 559 -13.32 6.45 29.35
N PRO A 560 -13.47 7.10 30.53
CA PRO A 560 -12.38 7.84 31.16
C PRO A 560 -11.13 6.99 31.40
N TYR A 561 -9.96 7.62 31.29
CA TYR A 561 -8.65 7.01 31.46
C TYR A 561 -8.43 5.82 30.53
N THR A 562 -8.76 5.97 29.25
CA THR A 562 -8.52 4.93 28.25
C THR A 562 -7.77 5.45 27.03
N VAL A 563 -7.08 4.54 26.35
CA VAL A 563 -6.47 4.82 25.04
C VAL A 563 -7.30 4.12 23.98
N VAL A 564 -7.79 4.87 23.00
CA VAL A 564 -8.55 4.35 21.85
C VAL A 564 -7.84 4.64 20.54
N ALA A 565 -7.96 3.75 19.56
CA ALA A 565 -7.38 3.91 18.22
C ALA A 565 -8.20 3.18 17.14
N GLY A 566 -7.94 3.51 15.87
CA GLY A 566 -8.52 2.82 14.71
C GLY A 566 -9.75 3.50 14.09
N SER A 567 -10.25 2.94 13.00
CA SER A 567 -11.45 3.40 12.28
C SER A 567 -12.41 2.21 12.06
N PRO A 568 -13.47 2.07 12.87
CA PRO A 568 -13.85 2.97 13.96
C PRO A 568 -13.03 2.72 15.22
N ALA A 569 -12.89 3.72 16.08
CA ALA A 569 -12.03 3.68 17.25
C ALA A 569 -12.45 2.56 18.22
N ARG A 570 -11.47 1.88 18.81
CA ARG A 570 -11.64 0.81 19.80
C ARG A 570 -10.70 1.00 20.97
N LEU A 571 -11.12 0.54 22.14
CA LEU A 571 -10.28 0.46 23.33
C LEU A 571 -9.04 -0.37 23.04
N ILE A 572 -7.87 0.24 23.25
CA ILE A 572 -6.55 -0.41 23.15
C ILE A 572 -6.07 -0.82 24.53
N ARG A 573 -6.13 0.11 25.49
CA ARG A 573 -5.76 -0.15 26.89
C ARG A 573 -6.38 0.87 27.84
N ARG A 574 -6.47 0.49 29.11
CA ARG A 574 -6.81 1.41 30.21
C ARG A 574 -5.55 2.03 30.80
N LEU A 575 -5.67 3.28 31.26
CA LEU A 575 -4.63 4.04 31.95
C LEU A 575 -4.87 3.98 33.47
N PRO A 576 -3.80 4.05 34.29
CA PRO A 576 -3.95 4.15 35.73
C PRO A 576 -4.79 5.38 36.11
N ARG A 577 -5.77 5.20 37.00
CA ARG A 577 -6.54 6.30 37.55
C ARG A 577 -5.81 6.93 38.74
N PRO A 578 -5.86 8.26 38.92
CA PRO A 578 -5.27 8.93 40.09
C PRO A 578 -5.75 8.36 41.43
N ASP A 579 -7.01 7.88 41.49
CA ASP A 579 -7.65 7.39 42.72
C ASP A 579 -7.57 5.86 42.92
N GLY A 580 -6.83 5.15 42.05
CA GLY A 580 -6.76 3.69 42.00
C GLY A 580 -7.96 3.02 41.30
N ASP A 581 -7.83 1.72 40.96
CA ASP A 581 -8.84 0.90 40.27
C ASP A 581 -10.05 0.56 41.17
N LYS A 582 -10.74 1.57 41.69
CA LYS A 582 -12.09 1.39 42.20
C LYS A 582 -13.06 1.43 41.02
N PRO A 583 -13.95 0.43 40.86
CA PRO A 583 -15.03 0.53 39.88
C PRO A 583 -15.86 1.77 40.22
N GLY A 584 -15.79 2.77 39.34
CA GLY A 584 -16.21 4.13 39.63
C GLY A 584 -17.72 4.23 39.79
N THR A 585 -18.15 4.77 40.94
CA THR A 585 -19.36 5.59 41.00
C THR A 585 -19.20 6.75 40.02
N ALA A 586 -20.08 6.82 39.03
CA ALA A 586 -20.20 7.97 38.15
C ALA A 586 -20.43 9.24 38.99
N SER A 587 -19.59 10.25 38.81
CA SER A 587 -19.81 11.62 39.25
C SER A 587 -18.89 12.51 38.41
N ALA A 588 -19.29 13.62 37.78
CA ALA A 588 -20.51 14.40 37.90
C ALA A 588 -20.98 14.85 36.50
N THR A 589 -22.29 14.79 36.32
CA THR A 589 -23.04 15.43 35.25
C THR A 589 -22.68 16.93 35.20
N LEU A 590 -22.17 17.40 34.06
CA LEU A 590 -22.25 18.82 33.70
C LEU A 590 -23.74 19.13 33.49
N THR A 591 -24.42 19.55 34.56
CA THR A 591 -25.80 20.02 34.48
C THR A 591 -25.86 21.28 33.64
N ALA A 592 -26.72 21.24 32.62
CA ALA A 592 -27.17 22.41 31.88
C ALA A 592 -27.69 23.47 32.88
N ALA A 593 -27.01 24.62 32.97
CA ALA A 593 -27.54 25.77 33.68
C ALA A 593 -28.57 26.46 32.77
N THR A 594 -29.84 26.33 33.11
CA THR A 594 -30.91 27.20 32.62
C THR A 594 -30.96 28.48 33.44
N ASP A 595 -31.12 29.60 32.76
CA ASP A 595 -31.24 30.96 33.31
C ASP A 595 -32.25 31.09 34.45
N GLY A 596 -31.90 31.89 35.44
CA GLY A 596 -32.75 32.31 36.54
C GLY A 596 -32.36 33.69 37.03
N THR A 597 -32.94 34.72 36.42
CA THR A 597 -32.92 36.10 36.88
C THR A 597 -33.57 36.20 38.26
N THR A 598 -32.89 36.73 39.29
CA THR A 598 -33.41 37.71 40.27
C THR A 598 -32.45 37.92 41.46
N GLY A 599 -32.21 39.19 41.80
CA GLY A 599 -32.22 39.64 43.20
C GLY A 599 -30.88 39.76 43.92
N GLY A 600 -30.47 41.00 44.22
CA GLY A 600 -29.21 41.31 44.90
C GLY A 600 -29.13 40.93 46.37
N GLY A 601 -27.91 41.01 46.91
CA GLY A 601 -27.65 40.80 48.33
C GLY A 601 -26.16 40.92 48.67
N VAL A 602 -25.77 42.12 49.11
CA VAL A 602 -24.45 42.45 49.66
C VAL A 602 -24.18 41.64 50.93
N ALA A 603 -22.97 41.06 51.08
CA ALA A 603 -22.37 40.83 52.39
C ALA A 603 -20.84 40.78 52.29
N SER A 604 -20.22 41.58 53.15
CA SER A 604 -18.79 41.81 53.30
C SER A 604 -18.20 41.02 54.48
N ARG A 605 -16.85 41.02 54.54
CA ARG A 605 -15.94 40.59 55.62
C ARG A 605 -15.58 39.09 55.64
N GLY A 606 -14.33 38.70 55.90
CA GLY A 606 -13.25 39.49 56.49
C GLY A 606 -11.88 38.83 56.34
N HIS A 607 -10.87 39.68 56.54
CA HIS A 607 -9.47 39.35 56.80
C HIS A 607 -9.32 38.33 57.94
N ASN A 608 -8.31 37.47 57.81
CA ASN A 608 -7.25 37.36 58.81
C ASN A 608 -6.00 36.76 58.14
N GLY A 609 -4.88 37.49 58.24
CA GLY A 609 -3.55 36.96 57.96
C GLY A 609 -2.95 36.30 59.19
N ALA A 610 -1.89 35.52 59.00
CA ALA A 610 -0.60 35.65 59.68
C ALA A 610 0.31 34.42 59.43
N ALA A 611 1.45 34.71 58.80
CA ALA A 611 2.81 34.47 59.26
C ALA A 611 3.41 33.04 59.37
N GLY A 612 4.58 32.91 58.70
CA GLY A 612 5.82 32.24 59.13
C GLY A 612 5.87 30.74 58.84
N SER A 613 6.97 30.09 58.47
CA SER A 613 8.42 30.34 58.30
C SER A 613 8.96 28.95 57.85
N GLN A 614 9.97 28.70 57.02
CA GLN A 614 11.31 29.27 56.80
C GLN A 614 11.72 29.00 55.35
#